data_AF-A0A2Z3GJV7-F1
#
_entry.id   AF-A0A2Z3GJV7-F1
#
_cell.length_a   1.000
_cell.length_b   1.000
_cell.length_c   1.000
_cell.angle_alpha   90.00
_cell.angle_beta   90.00
_cell.angle_gamma   90.00
#
_symmetry.space_group_name_H-M   'P 1'
#
loop_
_entity.id
_entity.type
_entity.pdbx_description
1 polymer ?
#
loop_
_entity_poly.entity_id
_entity_poly.type
_entity_poly.pdbx_seq_one_letter_code
_entity_poly.pdbx_strand_id
1 'polypeptide(L)'
;MHSARFSTLVLALGLAASGCSVFHKRAKAPAPVTEVGPAPAAPTPVTAARDLADAMATVLKLAPNQTGRIRTVLNGTVEQANAAKQQHPAQSPELAAALKRINITSQAELQKIMGPAKYREFKAKQAQVQAEMARQ
;
A
#
# COMPACT_ATOMS: atom_id res chain seq x y z
N MET A 1 -43.70 -38.98 8.23
CA MET A 1 -42.91 -39.97 8.98
C MET A 1 -41.48 -39.94 8.46
N HIS A 2 -40.56 -39.74 9.40
CA HIS A 2 -39.10 -39.71 9.38
C HIS A 2 -38.34 -39.94 8.05
N SER A 3 -37.45 -39.00 7.74
CA SER A 3 -36.15 -39.36 7.16
C SER A 3 -35.08 -38.39 7.63
N ALA A 4 -34.24 -38.89 8.54
CA ALA A 4 -33.08 -38.25 9.10
C ALA A 4 -32.03 -37.97 8.03
N ARG A 5 -31.32 -36.85 8.15
CA ARG A 5 -30.02 -36.64 7.48
C ARG A 5 -29.05 -36.03 8.47
N PHE A 6 -28.40 -36.91 9.23
CA PHE A 6 -27.07 -36.69 9.76
C PHE A 6 -26.12 -36.58 8.57
N SER A 7 -25.32 -35.52 8.49
CA SER A 7 -24.20 -35.48 7.55
C SER A 7 -22.93 -35.15 8.33
N THR A 8 -22.20 -36.21 8.60
CA THR A 8 -20.92 -36.24 9.29
C THR A 8 -19.79 -35.78 8.38
N LEU A 9 -18.87 -35.08 9.01
CA LEU A 9 -17.59 -34.53 8.56
C LEU A 9 -16.63 -35.66 8.13
N VAL A 10 -16.04 -35.62 6.93
CA VAL A 10 -14.80 -36.36 6.61
C VAL A 10 -13.88 -35.54 5.71
N LEU A 11 -12.73 -35.23 6.30
CA LEU A 11 -11.48 -34.72 5.75
C LEU A 11 -10.86 -35.74 4.78
N ALA A 12 -10.46 -35.32 3.57
CA ALA A 12 -9.57 -36.12 2.72
C ALA A 12 -8.50 -35.21 2.09
N LEU A 13 -7.36 -35.16 2.77
CA LEU A 13 -6.09 -34.66 2.28
C LEU A 13 -5.44 -35.78 1.46
N GLY A 14 -5.13 -35.53 0.19
CA GLY A 14 -4.50 -36.51 -0.70
C GLY A 14 -3.47 -35.84 -1.59
N LEU A 15 -2.24 -35.72 -1.07
CA LEU A 15 -1.06 -35.24 -1.78
C LEU A 15 -0.35 -36.45 -2.41
N ALA A 16 -0.32 -36.48 -3.74
CA ALA A 16 0.42 -37.44 -4.56
C ALA A 16 1.03 -36.65 -5.73
N ALA A 17 2.25 -36.82 -6.22
CA ALA A 17 3.30 -37.80 -5.95
C ALA A 17 4.66 -37.22 -6.41
N SER A 18 5.74 -37.78 -5.84
CA SER A 18 7.06 -38.12 -6.40
C SER A 18 7.34 -37.69 -7.85
N GLY A 19 8.46 -37.09 -8.26
CA GLY A 19 9.86 -37.32 -7.89
C GLY A 19 10.66 -37.56 -9.20
N CYS A 20 11.90 -37.05 -9.30
CA CYS A 20 13.06 -37.64 -10.02
C CYS A 20 14.17 -36.60 -10.28
N SER A 21 15.33 -36.90 -9.72
CA SER A 21 16.65 -36.30 -9.95
C SER A 21 17.27 -36.75 -11.27
N VAL A 22 17.80 -35.84 -12.10
CA VAL A 22 18.89 -36.17 -13.06
C VAL A 22 19.81 -34.96 -13.28
N PHE A 23 21.10 -35.23 -13.09
CA PHE A 23 22.27 -34.41 -13.41
C PHE A 23 22.31 -33.99 -14.89
N HIS A 24 22.54 -32.71 -15.18
CA HIS A 24 23.18 -32.26 -16.42
C HIS A 24 24.36 -31.35 -16.10
N LYS A 25 25.58 -31.84 -16.41
CA LYS A 25 26.81 -31.03 -16.43
C LYS A 25 26.99 -30.35 -17.80
N ARG A 26 27.49 -29.12 -17.72
CA ARG A 26 28.31 -28.33 -18.66
C ARG A 26 27.63 -27.33 -19.62
N ALA A 27 28.14 -26.11 -19.42
CA ALA A 27 28.57 -25.13 -20.42
C ALA A 27 27.50 -24.20 -21.02
N LYS A 28 27.24 -23.10 -20.31
CA LYS A 28 27.41 -21.75 -20.87
C LYS A 28 27.57 -20.78 -19.70
N ALA A 29 28.70 -20.09 -19.62
CA ALA A 29 28.81 -18.93 -18.75
C ALA A 29 27.71 -17.93 -19.17
N PRO A 30 26.80 -17.51 -18.29
CA PRO A 30 25.97 -16.37 -18.59
C PRO A 30 26.91 -15.17 -18.67
N ALA A 31 26.85 -14.44 -19.78
CA ALA A 31 27.44 -13.11 -19.88
C ALA A 31 27.06 -12.29 -18.63
N PRO A 32 27.92 -11.38 -18.15
CA PRO A 32 27.55 -10.51 -17.04
C PRO A 32 26.34 -9.71 -17.49
N VAL A 33 25.17 -10.11 -17.00
CA VAL A 33 23.97 -9.28 -17.06
C VAL A 33 24.35 -8.07 -16.23
N THR A 34 24.63 -6.96 -16.89
CA THR A 34 24.78 -5.68 -16.22
C THR A 34 23.48 -5.47 -15.47
N GLU A 35 23.52 -5.73 -14.16
CA GLU A 35 22.47 -5.37 -13.23
C GLU A 35 22.31 -3.87 -13.38
N VAL A 36 21.28 -3.47 -14.14
CA VAL A 36 20.84 -2.09 -14.17
C VAL A 36 20.40 -1.82 -12.74
N GLY A 37 21.30 -1.22 -11.96
CA GLY A 37 21.07 -0.90 -10.56
C GLY A 37 19.73 -0.17 -10.42
N PRO A 38 18.98 -0.40 -9.32
CA PRO A 38 17.66 0.16 -9.16
C PRO A 38 17.68 1.67 -9.40
N ALA A 39 16.93 2.14 -10.39
CA ALA A 39 16.76 3.56 -10.62
C ALA A 39 16.28 4.22 -9.32
N PRO A 40 16.87 5.37 -8.92
CA PRO A 40 16.46 6.06 -7.70
C PRO A 40 14.95 6.30 -7.72
N ALA A 41 14.26 5.97 -6.63
CA ALA A 41 12.82 6.17 -6.54
C ALA A 41 12.51 7.66 -6.70
N ALA A 42 11.74 8.00 -7.74
CA ALA A 42 11.40 9.39 -8.03
C ALA A 42 10.68 10.05 -6.83
N PRO A 43 10.90 11.37 -6.62
CA PRO A 43 10.17 12.13 -5.60
C PRO A 43 8.67 12.12 -5.92
N THR A 44 7.86 12.02 -4.88
CA THR A 44 6.41 12.15 -5.01
C THR A 44 6.08 13.62 -5.30
N PRO A 45 5.29 13.93 -6.36
CA PRO A 45 4.91 15.32 -6.65
C PRO A 45 4.11 15.94 -5.51
N VAL A 46 4.32 17.24 -5.27
CA VAL A 46 3.57 17.99 -4.24
C VAL A 46 2.07 18.06 -4.58
N THR A 47 1.71 18.06 -5.86
CA THR A 47 0.31 18.03 -6.31
C THR A 47 -0.44 16.79 -5.83
N ALA A 48 0.24 15.64 -5.69
CA ALA A 48 -0.39 14.39 -5.27
C ALA A 48 -1.08 14.51 -3.89
N ALA A 49 -0.56 15.35 -3.00
CA ALA A 49 -1.18 15.60 -1.70
C ALA A 49 -2.45 16.46 -1.81
N ARG A 50 -2.44 17.45 -2.72
CA ARG A 50 -3.62 18.27 -3.02
C ARG A 50 -4.72 17.43 -3.63
N ASP A 51 -4.39 16.68 -4.69
CA ASP A 51 -5.34 15.86 -5.42
C ASP A 51 -5.96 14.83 -4.48
N LEU A 52 -5.14 14.23 -3.58
CA LEU A 52 -5.62 13.24 -2.61
C LEU A 52 -6.58 13.86 -1.60
N ALA A 53 -6.27 15.06 -1.11
CA ALA A 53 -7.17 15.79 -0.23
C ALA A 53 -8.51 16.09 -0.94
N ASP A 54 -8.48 16.46 -2.22
CA ASP A 54 -9.66 16.79 -3.00
C ASP A 54 -10.50 15.54 -3.30
N ALA A 55 -9.87 14.43 -3.66
CA ALA A 55 -10.53 13.14 -3.82
C ALA A 55 -11.19 12.65 -2.51
N MET A 56 -10.48 12.76 -1.38
CA MET A 56 -11.04 12.46 -0.07
C MET A 56 -12.24 13.36 0.27
N ALA A 57 -12.14 14.66 -0.03
CA ALA A 57 -13.22 15.60 0.18
C ALA A 57 -14.47 15.24 -0.63
N THR A 58 -14.30 14.90 -1.91
CA THR A 58 -15.38 14.51 -2.82
C THR A 58 -16.06 13.22 -2.36
N VAL A 59 -15.29 12.18 -2.03
CA VAL A 59 -15.81 10.85 -1.69
C VAL A 59 -16.45 10.82 -0.30
N LEU A 60 -15.85 11.51 0.67
CA LEU A 60 -16.28 11.49 2.07
C LEU A 60 -17.19 12.66 2.46
N LYS A 61 -17.41 13.61 1.53
CA LYS A 61 -18.18 14.84 1.73
C LYS A 61 -17.65 15.63 2.92
N LEU A 62 -16.34 15.89 2.92
CA LEU A 62 -15.67 16.62 3.99
C LEU A 62 -15.97 18.12 3.92
N ALA A 63 -16.04 18.77 5.08
CA ALA A 63 -16.20 20.21 5.13
C ALA A 63 -14.93 20.92 4.61
N PRO A 64 -15.03 22.12 4.01
CA PRO A 64 -13.87 22.84 3.46
C PRO A 64 -12.72 23.04 4.45
N ASN A 65 -13.05 23.31 5.73
CA ASN A 65 -12.04 23.44 6.80
C ASN A 65 -11.28 22.11 7.03
N GLN A 66 -11.99 20.99 7.05
CA GLN A 66 -11.37 19.67 7.21
C GLN A 66 -10.48 19.33 6.02
N THR A 67 -10.94 19.62 4.79
CA THR A 67 -10.15 19.43 3.57
C THR A 67 -8.86 20.24 3.60
N GLY A 68 -8.93 21.52 4.00
CA GLY A 68 -7.73 22.36 4.15
C GLY A 68 -6.71 21.78 5.13
N ARG A 69 -7.17 21.33 6.29
CA ARG A 69 -6.30 20.70 7.30
C ARG A 69 -5.70 19.38 6.83
N ILE A 70 -6.49 18.55 6.14
CA ILE A 70 -6.02 17.29 5.54
C ILE A 70 -4.95 17.58 4.49
N ARG A 71 -5.16 18.57 3.63
CA ARG A 71 -4.17 18.98 2.63
C ARG A 71 -2.84 19.38 3.28
N THR A 72 -2.88 20.15 4.37
CA THR A 72 -1.67 20.50 5.13
C THR A 72 -0.94 19.25 5.65
N VAL A 73 -1.66 18.30 6.23
CA VAL A 73 -1.06 17.03 6.72
C VAL A 73 -0.45 16.22 5.58
N LEU A 74 -1.15 16.09 4.45
CA LEU A 74 -0.67 15.32 3.30
C LEU A 74 0.54 15.99 2.63
N ASN A 75 0.58 17.32 2.53
CA ASN A 75 1.74 18.05 2.01
C ASN A 75 2.98 17.77 2.87
N GLY A 76 2.86 17.93 4.20
CA GLY A 76 3.97 17.61 5.10
C GLY A 76 4.37 16.14 5.06
N THR A 77 3.42 15.23 4.83
CA THR A 77 3.70 13.80 4.65
C THR A 77 4.54 13.56 3.39
N VAL A 78 4.21 14.21 2.27
CA VAL A 78 4.97 14.12 1.01
C VAL A 78 6.38 14.69 1.18
N GLU A 79 6.52 15.84 1.84
CA GLU A 79 7.81 16.44 2.15
C GLU A 79 8.70 15.51 2.98
N GLN A 80 8.16 14.96 4.07
CA GLN A 80 8.87 14.01 4.93
C GLN A 80 9.25 12.72 4.18
N ALA A 81 8.34 12.19 3.35
CA ALA A 81 8.60 10.99 2.56
C ALA A 81 9.70 11.23 1.51
N ASN A 82 9.67 12.39 0.84
CA ASN A 82 10.69 12.77 -0.12
C ASN A 82 12.05 13.00 0.56
N ALA A 83 12.07 13.65 1.73
CA ALA A 83 13.28 13.81 2.53
C ALA A 83 13.86 12.44 2.94
N ALA A 84 13.01 11.51 3.40
CA ALA A 84 13.45 10.15 3.75
C ALA A 84 14.03 9.39 2.54
N LYS A 85 13.42 9.53 1.35
CA LYS A 85 13.93 8.95 0.09
C LYS A 85 15.29 9.53 -0.31
N GLN A 86 15.59 10.78 0.05
CA GLN A 86 16.89 11.40 -0.21
C GLN A 86 17.96 10.96 0.81
N GLN A 87 17.55 10.69 2.04
CA GLN A 87 18.46 10.33 3.15
C GLN A 87 18.87 8.86 3.14
N HIS A 88 18.04 7.97 2.57
CA HIS A 88 18.24 6.54 2.63
C HIS A 88 18.29 5.92 1.22
N PRO A 89 19.14 4.90 1.00
CA PRO A 89 19.14 4.16 -0.26
C PRO A 89 17.76 3.58 -0.58
N ALA A 90 17.43 3.53 -1.86
CA ALA A 90 16.22 2.86 -2.33
C ALA A 90 16.20 1.41 -1.83
N GLN A 91 15.02 0.93 -1.42
CA GLN A 91 14.80 -0.44 -0.92
C GLN A 91 15.52 -0.78 0.40
N SER A 92 16.10 0.21 1.09
CA SER A 92 16.72 -0.01 2.40
C SER A 92 15.68 -0.27 3.51
N PRO A 93 16.00 -1.10 4.52
CA PRO A 93 15.17 -1.27 5.72
C PRO A 93 14.93 0.05 6.45
N GLU A 94 15.91 0.96 6.46
CA GLU A 94 15.83 2.28 7.07
C GLU A 94 14.78 3.15 6.39
N LEU A 95 14.76 3.16 5.04
CA LEU A 95 13.73 3.85 4.27
C LEU A 95 12.35 3.26 4.57
N ALA A 96 12.22 1.93 4.60
CA ALA A 96 10.96 1.27 4.91
C ALA A 96 10.45 1.64 6.33
N ALA A 97 11.34 1.67 7.31
CA ALA A 97 11.03 2.08 8.68
C ALA A 97 10.63 3.56 8.77
N ALA A 98 11.34 4.45 8.06
CA ALA A 98 11.02 5.87 8.00
C ALA A 98 9.65 6.11 7.38
N LEU A 99 9.37 5.52 6.22
CA LEU A 99 8.07 5.64 5.54
C LEU A 99 6.93 5.05 6.38
N LYS A 100 7.16 3.94 7.08
CA LYS A 100 6.18 3.38 8.02
C LYS A 100 5.84 4.36 9.14
N ARG A 101 6.84 4.98 9.76
CA ARG A 101 6.64 5.99 10.83
C ARG A 101 5.85 7.19 10.30
N ILE A 102 6.24 7.74 9.16
CA ILE A 102 5.56 8.87 8.49
C ILE A 102 4.08 8.52 8.24
N ASN A 103 3.81 7.32 7.71
CA ASN A 103 2.45 6.87 7.42
C ASN A 103 1.59 6.69 8.69
N ILE A 104 2.17 6.19 9.79
CA ILE A 104 1.46 6.04 11.07
C ILE A 104 1.08 7.41 11.63
N THR A 105 2.04 8.35 11.67
CA THR A 105 1.80 9.71 12.16
C THR A 105 0.76 10.43 11.31
N SER A 106 0.88 10.35 9.99
CA SER A 106 -0.10 10.93 9.06
C SER A 106 -1.50 10.37 9.27
N GLN A 107 -1.64 9.04 9.40
CA GLN A 107 -2.93 8.40 9.69
C GLN A 107 -3.55 8.86 11.01
N ALA A 108 -2.75 9.03 12.07
CA ALA A 108 -3.24 9.53 13.35
C ALA A 108 -3.79 10.97 13.25
N GLU A 109 -3.07 11.86 12.56
CA GLU A 109 -3.52 13.24 12.32
C GLU A 109 -4.78 13.28 11.44
N LEU A 110 -4.81 12.47 10.37
CA LEU A 110 -6.00 12.32 9.52
C LEU A 110 -7.22 11.86 10.32
N GLN A 111 -7.05 10.84 11.18
CA GLN A 111 -8.12 10.36 12.06
C GLN A 111 -8.58 11.45 13.04
N LYS A 112 -7.67 12.25 13.59
CA LYS A 112 -7.99 13.37 14.49
C LYS A 112 -8.79 14.47 13.79
N ILE A 113 -8.48 14.79 12.53
CA ILE A 113 -9.18 15.83 11.76
C ILE A 113 -10.57 15.35 11.32
N MET A 114 -10.69 14.12 10.83
CA MET A 114 -11.95 13.57 10.31
C MET A 114 -12.88 13.07 11.41
N GLY A 115 -12.32 12.62 12.53
CA GLY A 115 -13.02 11.87 13.55
C GLY A 115 -13.15 10.37 13.20
N PRO A 116 -13.43 9.52 14.19
CA PRO A 116 -13.37 8.06 14.04
C PRO A 116 -14.40 7.50 13.06
N ALA A 117 -15.60 8.09 12.96
CA ALA A 117 -16.64 7.63 12.04
C ALA A 117 -16.23 7.84 10.57
N LYS A 118 -15.81 9.06 10.23
CA LYS A 118 -15.35 9.41 8.87
C LYS A 118 -14.04 8.73 8.52
N TYR A 119 -13.16 8.52 9.49
CA TYR A 119 -11.94 7.74 9.26
C TYR A 119 -12.25 6.27 8.90
N ARG A 120 -13.23 5.63 9.57
CA ARG A 120 -13.69 4.29 9.16
C ARG A 120 -14.29 4.28 7.76
N GLU A 121 -15.10 5.28 7.42
CA GLU A 121 -15.65 5.44 6.07
C GLU A 121 -14.53 5.60 5.03
N PHE A 122 -13.51 6.40 5.32
CA PHE A 122 -12.33 6.54 4.47
C PHE A 122 -11.65 5.20 4.19
N LYS A 123 -11.40 4.39 5.23
CA LYS A 123 -10.76 3.07 5.06
C LYS A 123 -11.64 2.15 4.21
N ALA A 124 -12.95 2.18 4.39
CA ALA A 124 -13.89 1.38 3.59
C ALA A 124 -13.97 1.85 2.13
N LYS A 125 -13.80 3.15 1.87
CA LYS A 125 -13.90 3.76 0.54
C LYS A 125 -12.54 4.04 -0.12
N GLN A 126 -11.46 3.41 0.35
CA GLN A 126 -10.11 3.68 -0.13
C GLN A 126 -9.99 3.49 -1.66
N ALA A 127 -10.62 2.45 -2.21
CA ALA A 127 -10.65 2.21 -3.65
C ALA A 127 -11.38 3.32 -4.42
N GLN A 128 -12.46 3.87 -3.86
CA GLN A 128 -13.20 4.98 -4.48
C GLN A 128 -12.38 6.28 -4.45
N VAL A 129 -11.65 6.54 -3.35
CA VAL A 129 -10.74 7.69 -3.26
C VAL A 129 -9.62 7.57 -4.30
N GLN A 130 -9.04 6.39 -4.48
CA GLN A 130 -8.02 6.16 -5.51
C GLN A 130 -8.58 6.30 -6.93
N ALA A 131 -9.80 5.82 -7.17
CA ALA A 131 -10.47 6.00 -8.46
C ALA A 131 -10.78 7.47 -8.75
N GLU A 132 -11.19 8.23 -7.72
CA GLU A 132 -11.44 9.66 -7.85
C GLU A 132 -10.15 10.43 -8.12
N MET A 133 -9.06 10.08 -7.44
CA MET A 133 -7.71 10.60 -7.71
C MET A 133 -7.29 10.43 -9.17
N ALA A 134 -7.55 9.25 -9.75
CA ALA A 134 -7.17 8.95 -11.12
C ALA A 134 -8.05 9.65 -12.18
N ARG A 135 -9.16 10.27 -11.78
CA ARG A 135 -10.05 11.04 -12.66
C ARG A 135 -9.75 12.54 -12.70
N GLN A 136 -8.97 13.03 -11.73
CA GLN A 136 -8.52 14.42 -11.66
C GLN A 136 -7.34 14.61 -12.61
#